data_AF-A0A1J5KL03-F1
#
_entry.id   AF-A0A1J5KL03-F1
#
_cell.length_a   1.000
_cell.length_b   1.000
_cell.length_c   1.000
_cell.angle_alpha   90.00
_cell.angle_beta   90.00
_cell.angle_gamma   90.00
#
_symmetry.space_group_name_H-M   'P 1'
#
loop_
_entity.id
_entity.type
_entity.pdbx_description
1 polymer ?
#
loop_
_entity_poly.entity_id
_entity_poly.type
_entity_poly.pdbx_seq_one_letter_code
_entity_poly.pdbx_strand_id
1 'polypeptide(L)'
;MKWLTINDYSSLKNISISTIRRYIKNHKVIWKKEEGKYFIQVPLTEVKVSNDDQSQNLTVGLLRQEVEKLYQQLRVVQEENNELKMLVKLYESDKNEKNELPEIPFN
;
A
#
# COMPACT_ATOMS: atom_id res chain seq x y z
N MET A 1 21.80 8.19 -13.88
CA MET A 1 22.73 7.19 -13.31
C MET A 1 22.82 7.43 -11.81
N LYS A 2 22.95 6.38 -10.98
CA LYS A 2 23.14 6.50 -9.51
C LYS A 2 24.50 5.91 -9.11
N TRP A 3 25.17 6.53 -8.15
CA TRP A 3 26.38 5.99 -7.53
C TRP A 3 26.02 5.23 -6.28
N LEU A 4 26.45 3.98 -6.17
CA LEU A 4 26.21 3.11 -5.02
C LEU A 4 27.55 2.77 -4.36
N THR A 5 27.56 2.62 -3.03
CA THR A 5 28.74 2.11 -2.34
C THR A 5 28.97 0.65 -2.72
N ILE A 6 30.18 0.12 -2.47
CA ILE A 6 30.46 -1.31 -2.67
C ILE A 6 29.45 -2.19 -1.91
N ASN A 7 29.04 -1.79 -0.70
CA ASN A 7 28.10 -2.55 0.12
C ASN A 7 26.70 -2.54 -0.52
N ASP A 8 26.22 -1.38 -0.94
CA ASP A 8 24.90 -1.28 -1.57
C ASP A 8 24.87 -2.04 -2.89
N TYR A 9 25.95 -1.98 -3.68
CA TYR A 9 26.09 -2.73 -4.92
C TYR A 9 26.14 -4.25 -4.69
N SER A 10 26.80 -4.69 -3.60
CA SER A 10 26.82 -6.08 -3.13
C SER A 10 25.42 -6.59 -2.85
N SER A 11 24.64 -5.82 -2.09
CA SER A 11 23.25 -6.16 -1.76
C SER A 11 22.35 -6.14 -3.01
N LEU A 12 22.51 -5.15 -3.88
CA LEU A 12 21.67 -4.98 -5.07
C LEU A 12 21.85 -6.11 -6.09
N LYS A 13 23.09 -6.52 -6.36
CA LYS A 13 23.39 -7.59 -7.33
C LYS A 13 23.49 -8.97 -6.69
N ASN A 14 23.41 -9.08 -5.36
CA ASN A 14 23.67 -10.29 -4.59
C ASN A 14 25.05 -10.91 -4.91
N ILE A 15 26.08 -10.08 -4.95
CA ILE A 15 27.46 -10.46 -5.32
C ILE A 15 28.40 -10.09 -4.18
N SER A 16 29.31 -10.98 -3.80
CA SER A 16 30.26 -10.71 -2.72
C SER A 16 31.18 -9.51 -3.00
N ILE A 17 31.55 -8.79 -1.94
CA ILE A 17 32.50 -7.66 -1.97
C ILE A 17 33.82 -8.05 -2.68
N SER A 18 34.33 -9.24 -2.44
CA SER A 18 35.55 -9.76 -3.10
C SER A 18 35.39 -9.85 -4.62
N THR A 19 34.21 -10.27 -5.09
CA THR A 19 33.89 -10.34 -6.52
C THR A 19 33.76 -8.93 -7.11
N ILE A 20 33.17 -7.99 -6.37
CA ILE A 20 33.08 -6.59 -6.77
C ILE A 20 34.46 -5.97 -6.91
N ARG A 21 35.38 -6.20 -5.96
CA ARG A 21 36.78 -5.76 -6.06
C ARG A 21 37.46 -6.35 -7.30
N ARG A 22 37.18 -7.60 -7.65
CA ARG A 22 37.66 -8.22 -8.90
C ARG A 22 37.10 -7.52 -10.13
N TYR A 23 35.82 -7.14 -10.12
CA TYR A 23 35.19 -6.41 -11.23
C TYR A 23 35.76 -5.02 -11.43
N ILE A 24 36.07 -4.32 -10.34
CA ILE A 24 36.79 -3.04 -10.34
C ILE A 24 38.17 -3.22 -11.00
N LYS A 25 38.94 -4.23 -10.57
CA LYS A 25 40.27 -4.53 -11.13
C LYS A 25 40.22 -4.90 -12.62
N ASN A 26 39.18 -5.62 -13.04
CA ASN A 26 39.03 -6.09 -14.42
C ASN A 26 38.24 -5.11 -15.30
N HIS A 27 38.00 -3.88 -14.84
CA HIS A 27 37.26 -2.83 -15.56
C HIS A 27 35.87 -3.25 -16.08
N LYS A 28 35.22 -4.21 -15.41
CA LYS A 28 33.87 -4.69 -15.77
C LYS A 28 32.76 -3.74 -15.34
N VAL A 29 33.06 -2.79 -14.47
CA VAL A 29 32.11 -1.83 -13.91
C VAL A 29 32.73 -0.43 -13.93
N ILE A 30 31.90 0.59 -14.12
CA ILE A 30 32.33 1.99 -13.98
C ILE A 30 32.37 2.31 -12.48
N TRP A 31 33.52 2.79 -12.01
CA TRP A 31 33.74 3.07 -10.60
C TRP A 31 34.49 4.38 -10.39
N LYS A 32 34.36 4.95 -9.20
CA LYS A 32 35.16 6.09 -8.72
C LYS A 32 35.58 5.87 -7.27
N LYS A 33 36.66 6.53 -6.84
CA LYS A 33 37.10 6.56 -5.44
C LYS A 33 37.04 7.99 -4.92
N GLU A 34 36.35 8.18 -3.81
CA GLU A 34 36.11 9.48 -3.18
C GLU A 34 36.23 9.30 -1.66
N GLU A 35 37.05 10.12 -1.00
CA GLU A 35 37.32 10.04 0.45
C GLU A 35 37.70 8.64 0.96
N GLY A 36 38.46 7.88 0.15
CA GLY A 36 38.87 6.51 0.51
C GLY A 36 37.79 5.44 0.32
N LYS A 37 36.56 5.83 -0.04
CA LYS A 37 35.45 4.93 -0.36
C LYS A 37 35.34 4.69 -1.86
N TYR A 38 34.88 3.51 -2.23
CA TYR A 38 34.65 3.13 -3.63
C TYR A 38 33.16 3.22 -3.95
N PHE A 39 32.85 3.80 -5.11
CA PHE A 39 31.50 3.94 -5.63
C PHE A 39 31.41 3.32 -7.01
N ILE A 40 30.28 2.68 -7.30
CA ILE A 40 30.00 2.00 -8.57
C ILE A 40 28.79 2.67 -9.22
N GLN A 41 28.89 2.95 -10.51
CA GLN A 41 27.82 3.57 -11.28
C GLN A 41 26.81 2.51 -11.71
N VAL A 42 25.53 2.77 -11.47
CA VAL A 42 24.43 1.87 -11.82
C VAL A 42 23.33 2.64 -12.57
N PRO A 43 22.71 2.07 -13.62
CA PRO A 43 21.51 2.62 -14.25
C PRO A 43 20.36 2.71 -13.26
N LEU A 44 19.53 3.78 -13.33
CA LEU A 44 18.38 3.95 -12.41
C LEU A 44 17.39 2.79 -12.50
N THR A 45 17.28 2.15 -13.66
CA THR A 45 16.41 0.99 -13.91
C THR A 45 16.77 -0.22 -13.06
N GLU A 46 18.02 -0.35 -12.63
CA GLU A 46 18.50 -1.47 -11.83
C GLU A 46 18.46 -1.18 -10.33
N VAL A 47 18.23 0.07 -9.93
CA VAL A 47 18.08 0.48 -8.53
C VAL A 47 16.69 0.07 -8.06
N LYS A 48 16.48 -1.24 -7.84
CA LYS A 48 15.40 -1.68 -6.97
C LYS A 48 15.74 -1.14 -5.57
N VAL A 49 14.87 -0.31 -5.04
CA VAL A 49 15.04 0.43 -3.79
C VAL A 49 15.28 -0.55 -2.64
N SER A 50 16.55 -0.82 -2.34
CA SER A 50 16.96 -1.64 -1.20
C SER A 50 16.86 -0.79 0.07
N ASN A 51 15.76 -1.00 0.79
CA ASN A 51 15.61 -0.97 2.26
C ASN A 51 16.37 0.11 3.05
N ASP A 52 15.70 1.25 3.28
CA ASP A 52 15.82 1.95 4.57
C ASP A 52 14.75 1.36 5.50
N ASP A 53 15.15 0.54 6.48
CA ASP A 53 14.23 -0.04 7.46
C ASP A 53 13.41 1.05 8.20
N GLN A 54 13.98 2.24 8.38
CA GLN A 54 13.30 3.41 8.92
C GLN A 54 12.15 3.89 8.01
N SER A 55 12.40 4.00 6.70
CA SER A 55 11.40 4.41 5.72
C SER A 55 10.29 3.38 5.58
N GLN A 56 10.62 2.08 5.66
CA GLN A 56 9.63 1.01 5.61
C GLN A 56 8.75 1.02 6.85
N ASN A 57 9.32 1.20 8.05
CA ASN A 57 8.54 1.28 9.28
C ASN A 57 7.57 2.47 9.28
N LEU A 58 8.01 3.65 8.80
CA LEU A 58 7.13 4.81 8.64
C LEU A 58 6.00 4.53 7.65
N THR A 59 6.31 3.92 6.51
CA THR A 59 5.32 3.59 5.48
C THR A 59 4.30 2.58 6.00
N VAL A 60 4.75 1.53 6.70
CA VAL A 60 3.89 0.53 7.34
C VAL A 60 3.01 1.16 8.43
N GLY A 61 3.54 2.12 9.19
CA GLY A 61 2.77 2.87 10.17
C GLY A 61 1.63 3.68 9.53
N LEU A 62 1.91 4.41 8.46
CA LEU A 62 0.92 5.18 7.71
C LEU A 62 -0.14 4.27 7.06
N LEU A 63 0.29 3.15 6.48
CA LEU A 63 -0.61 2.14 5.91
C LEU A 63 -1.57 1.58 6.97
N ARG A 64 -1.09 1.30 8.19
CA ARG A 64 -1.94 0.82 9.28
C ARG A 64 -2.99 1.86 9.70
N GLN A 65 -2.59 3.13 9.80
CA GLN A 65 -3.53 4.22 10.11
C GLN A 65 -4.62 4.35 9.04
N GLU A 66 -4.24 4.26 7.76
CA GLU A 66 -5.22 4.34 6.67
C GLU A 66 -6.18 3.14 6.68
N VAL A 67 -5.67 1.94 6.94
CA VAL A 67 -6.50 0.74 7.10
C VAL A 67 -7.52 0.92 8.23
N GLU A 68 -7.09 1.42 9.38
CA GLU A 68 -7.97 1.67 10.53
C GLU A 68 -9.06 2.69 10.19
N LYS A 69 -8.70 3.79 9.53
CA LYS A 69 -9.64 4.81 9.06
C LYS A 69 -10.65 4.24 8.06
N LEU A 70 -10.20 3.42 7.10
CA LEU A 70 -11.07 2.77 6.13
C LEU A 70 -12.08 1.82 6.81
N TYR A 71 -11.65 1.06 7.82
CA TYR A 71 -12.56 0.22 8.59
C TYR A 71 -13.60 1.03 9.38
N GLN A 72 -13.20 2.17 9.95
CA GLN A 72 -14.16 3.08 10.61
C GLN A 72 -15.19 3.63 9.63
N GLN A 73 -14.75 4.08 8.45
CA GLN A 73 -15.65 4.57 7.41
C GLN A 73 -16.61 3.47 6.92
N LEU A 74 -16.10 2.25 6.70
CA LEU A 74 -16.92 1.10 6.32
C LEU A 74 -18.02 0.85 7.35
N ARG A 75 -17.68 0.89 8.64
CA ARG A 75 -18.63 0.68 9.72
C ARG A 75 -19.74 1.73 9.71
N VAL A 76 -19.40 3.01 9.61
CA VAL A 76 -20.38 4.11 9.59
C VAL A 76 -21.33 3.93 8.41
N VAL A 77 -20.79 3.72 7.21
CA VAL A 77 -21.61 3.51 6.01
C VAL A 77 -22.53 2.29 6.15
N GLN A 78 -22.06 1.23 6.81
CA GLN A 78 -22.85 0.03 7.01
C GLN A 78 -23.97 0.25 8.04
N GLU A 79 -23.72 1.02 9.10
CA GLU A 79 -24.74 1.45 10.06
C GLU A 79 -25.82 2.31 9.37
N GLU A 80 -25.42 3.33 8.60
CA GLU A 80 -26.33 4.17 7.80
C GLU A 80 -27.18 3.34 6.83
N ASN A 81 -26.56 2.39 6.13
CA ASN A 81 -27.26 1.52 5.19
C ASN A 81 -28.30 0.62 5.89
N ASN A 82 -27.98 0.15 7.10
CA ASN A 82 -28.92 -0.63 7.90
C ASN A 82 -30.12 0.22 8.37
N GLU A 83 -29.88 1.45 8.81
CA GLU A 83 -30.93 2.41 9.17
C GLU A 83 -31.84 2.73 7.99
N LEU A 84 -31.26 3.02 6.82
CA LEU A 84 -32.02 3.29 5.60
C LEU A 84 -32.85 2.07 5.17
N LYS A 85 -32.29 0.86 5.22
CA LYS A 85 -33.05 -0.38 4.95
C LYS A 85 -34.21 -0.57 5.92
N MET A 86 -34.02 -0.24 7.19
CA MET A 86 -35.08 -0.30 8.20
C MET A 86 -36.20 0.69 7.89
N LEU A 87 -35.85 1.93 7.55
CA LEU A 87 -36.82 2.96 7.15
C LEU A 87 -37.60 2.53 5.90
N VAL A 88 -36.91 2.07 4.85
CA VAL A 88 -37.55 1.56 3.63
C VAL A 88 -38.54 0.45 3.97
N LYS A 89 -38.12 -0.52 4.79
CA LYS A 89 -38.99 -1.63 5.22
C LYS A 89 -40.24 -1.12 5.94
N LEU A 90 -40.14 -0.14 6.83
CA LEU A 90 -41.29 0.45 7.51
C LEU A 90 -42.26 1.10 6.52
N TYR A 91 -41.77 1.95 5.61
CA TYR A 91 -42.59 2.63 4.62
C TYR A 91 -43.25 1.68 3.60
N GLU A 92 -42.55 0.61 3.21
CA GLU A 92 -43.10 -0.41 2.31
C GLU A 92 -44.13 -1.31 3.02
N SER A 93 -43.95 -1.59 4.31
CA SER A 93 -44.92 -2.36 5.11
C SER A 93 -46.22 -1.57 5.33
N ASP A 94 -46.12 -0.28 5.67
CA ASP A 94 -47.27 0.62 5.87
C ASP A 94 -48.10 0.84 4.59
N LYS A 95 -47.49 0.70 3.41
CA LYS A 95 -48.20 0.76 2.12
C LYS A 95 -49.02 -0.51 1.83
N ASN A 96 -48.62 -1.66 2.36
CA ASN A 96 -49.32 -2.91 2.13
C ASN A 96 -50.57 -3.07 3.02
N GLU A 97 -50.58 -2.52 4.24
CA GLU A 97 -51.75 -2.59 5.13
C GLU A 97 -52.90 -1.64 4.73
N LYS A 98 -52.61 -0.53 4.03
CA LYS A 98 -53.64 0.45 3.61
C LYS A 98 -54.47 0.03 2.38
N ASN A 99 -54.26 -1.16 1.82
CA ASN A 99 -55.00 -1.65 0.66
C ASN A 99 -56.22 -2.53 1.02
N GLU A 100 -56.49 -2.79 2.28
CA GLU A 100 -57.73 -3.44 2.70
C GLU A 100 -58.74 -2.37 3.14
N LEU A 101 -59.55 -1.91 2.19
CA LEU A 101 -60.73 -1.10 2.50
C LEU A 101 -61.73 -1.97 3.30
N PRO A 102 -62.31 -1.47 4.40
CA PRO A 102 -63.31 -2.22 5.15
C PRO A 102 -64.54 -2.48 4.28
N GLU A 103 -65.03 -3.72 4.29
CA GLU A 103 -66.25 -4.10 3.57
C GLU A 103 -67.43 -3.29 4.13
N ILE A 104 -68.15 -2.62 3.22
CA ILE A 104 -69.34 -1.87 3.56
C ILE A 104 -70.43 -2.90 3.90
N PRO A 105 -71.09 -2.82 5.08
CA PRO A 105 -72.11 -3.78 5.44
C PRO A 105 -73.28 -3.70 4.45
N PHE A 106 -73.56 -4.82 3.78
CA PHE A 106 -74.77 -4.98 2.99
C PHE A 106 -75.95 -5.28 3.92
N ASN A 107 -77.02 -4.51 3.73
CA ASN A 107 -78.29 -4.61 4.45
C ASN A 107 -79.19 -5.70 3.86
#